data_AF-A0A1Y4CTU5-F1
#
_entry.id   AF-A0A1Y4CTU5-F1
#
_cell.length_a   1.000
_cell.length_b   1.000
_cell.length_c   1.000
_cell.angle_alpha   90.00
_cell.angle_beta   90.00
_cell.angle_gamma   90.00
#
_symmetry.space_group_name_H-M   'P 1'
#
loop_
_entity.id
_entity.type
_entity.pdbx_description
1 polymer ?
#
loop_
_entity_poly.entity_id
_entity_poly.type
_entity_poly.pdbx_seq_one_letter_code
_entity_poly.pdbx_strand_id
1 'polypeptide(L)'
;MRKTLFLMAFSSLSFGLFAQTNSLSDDKGAVVGIKTNALYWATATPNLGVEVRLAPKWTLEAEVGLNPFTNKHDDGSFGKSIKHFRLHPEVRY
;
A
#
# COMPACT_ATOMS: atom_id res chain seq x y z
N MET A 1 -17.72 28.38 12.27
CA MET A 1 -17.31 27.78 10.98
C MET A 1 -16.68 26.42 11.27
N ARG A 2 -17.42 25.35 10.96
CA ARG A 2 -17.07 23.93 11.19
C ARG A 2 -15.80 23.57 10.40
N LYS A 3 -14.70 23.31 11.08
CA LYS A 3 -13.47 22.73 10.50
C LYS A 3 -13.27 21.32 11.06
N THR A 4 -14.21 20.45 10.77
CA THR A 4 -14.06 19.03 11.09
C THR A 4 -14.94 18.29 10.12
N LEU A 5 -14.30 17.56 9.21
CA LEU A 5 -14.80 16.50 8.32
C LEU A 5 -14.05 16.58 6.98
N PHE A 6 -12.77 16.20 6.97
CA PHE A 6 -12.20 15.58 5.78
C PHE A 6 -12.31 14.08 6.00
N LEU A 7 -13.39 13.54 5.47
CA LEU A 7 -13.80 12.14 5.55
C LEU A 7 -12.72 11.25 4.92
N MET A 8 -12.32 10.22 5.66
CA MET A 8 -11.61 9.05 5.16
C MET A 8 -12.38 8.40 4.00
N ALA A 9 -11.81 8.41 2.81
CA ALA A 9 -12.12 7.44 1.74
C ALA A 9 -11.05 7.55 0.63
N PHE A 10 -9.79 7.24 0.95
CA PHE A 10 -8.86 6.79 -0.09
C PHE A 10 -9.02 5.29 -0.20
N SER A 11 -10.08 4.86 -0.90
CA SER A 11 -10.12 3.53 -1.48
C SER A 11 -8.89 3.39 -2.36
N SER A 12 -7.97 2.55 -1.93
CA SER A 12 -6.66 2.28 -2.53
C SER A 12 -6.79 1.96 -4.01
N LEU A 13 -6.57 2.97 -4.86
CA LEU A 13 -6.32 2.76 -6.28
C LEU A 13 -4.87 2.24 -6.42
N SER A 14 -4.66 0.99 -5.99
CA SER A 14 -3.38 0.31 -6.14
C SER A 14 -3.22 -0.10 -7.60
N PHE A 15 -2.41 0.64 -8.36
CA PHE A 15 -1.92 0.18 -9.66
C PHE A 15 -0.94 -0.97 -9.40
N GLY A 16 -1.42 -2.20 -9.49
CA GLY A 16 -0.62 -3.42 -9.35
C GLY A 16 -0.99 -4.43 -10.43
N LEU A 17 0.02 -5.12 -10.95
CA LEU A 17 -0.17 -6.34 -11.75
C LEU A 17 -0.87 -7.37 -10.85
N PHE A 18 -2.18 -7.55 -11.05
CA PHE A 18 -3.01 -8.41 -10.23
C PHE A 18 -2.57 -9.87 -10.35
N ALA A 19 -2.36 -10.55 -9.21
CA ALA A 19 -2.19 -12.01 -9.18
C ALA A 19 -3.53 -12.74 -9.45
N GLN A 20 -4.66 -12.08 -9.18
CA GLN A 20 -5.97 -12.51 -9.67
C GLN A 20 -6.15 -12.17 -11.15
N THR A 21 -5.64 -13.03 -12.04
CA THR A 21 -6.10 -13.08 -13.43
C THR A 21 -7.22 -14.12 -13.55
N ASN A 22 -8.26 -13.82 -14.34
CA ASN A 22 -9.40 -14.71 -14.58
C ASN A 22 -9.07 -15.90 -15.50
N SER A 23 -7.81 -16.04 -15.95
CA SER A 23 -7.39 -17.13 -16.82
C SER A 23 -6.90 -18.31 -15.96
N LEU A 24 -7.76 -19.32 -15.81
CA LEU A 24 -7.42 -20.60 -15.21
C LEU A 24 -7.74 -21.69 -16.23
N SER A 25 -6.71 -22.27 -16.84
CA SER A 25 -6.85 -23.64 -17.33
C SER A 25 -5.69 -24.55 -16.93
N ASP A 26 -4.48 -24.06 -16.60
CA ASP A 26 -3.36 -25.00 -16.35
C ASP A 26 -2.14 -24.45 -15.58
N ASP A 27 -2.29 -23.52 -14.62
CA ASP A 27 -1.15 -23.13 -13.78
C ASP A 27 -1.02 -24.06 -12.57
N LYS A 28 -0.02 -24.95 -12.61
CA LYS A 28 0.30 -25.89 -11.52
C LYS A 28 1.15 -25.29 -10.38
N GLY A 29 1.31 -23.96 -10.36
CA GLY A 29 2.23 -23.25 -9.46
C GLY A 29 1.55 -22.20 -8.57
N ALA A 30 2.31 -21.68 -7.61
CA ALA A 30 1.87 -20.55 -6.77
C ALA A 30 1.89 -19.25 -7.57
N VAL A 31 0.77 -18.52 -7.58
CA VAL A 31 0.69 -17.20 -8.23
C VAL A 31 0.96 -16.11 -7.19
N VAL A 32 2.00 -15.32 -7.44
CA VAL A 32 2.45 -14.22 -6.58
C VAL A 32 2.47 -12.92 -7.38
N GLY A 33 1.90 -11.86 -6.82
CA GLY A 33 1.91 -10.51 -7.36
C GLY A 33 2.65 -9.56 -6.43
N ILE A 34 3.25 -8.53 -7.00
CA ILE A 34 3.89 -7.44 -6.26
C ILE A 34 3.14 -6.15 -6.57
N LYS A 35 2.92 -5.35 -5.53
CA LYS A 35 2.15 -4.11 -5.62
C LYS A 35 2.93 -2.94 -5.04
N THR A 36 2.64 -1.77 -5.57
CA THR A 36 3.04 -0.49 -5.02
C THR A 36 1.96 0.53 -5.34
N ASN A 37 1.93 1.63 -4.58
CA ASN A 37 1.00 2.72 -4.78
C ASN A 37 1.78 4.01 -5.06
N ALA A 38 1.83 4.38 -6.34
CA ALA A 38 2.51 5.59 -6.81
C ALA A 38 1.87 6.88 -6.26
N LEU A 39 0.55 6.88 -6.03
CA LEU A 39 -0.11 8.04 -5.41
C LEU A 39 0.29 8.19 -3.94
N TYR A 40 0.47 7.08 -3.22
CA TYR A 40 0.95 7.12 -1.86
C TYR A 40 2.42 7.57 -1.79
N TRP A 41 3.23 7.28 -2.81
CA TRP A 41 4.58 7.83 -2.93
C TRP A 41 4.61 9.36 -3.04
N ALA A 42 3.57 10.00 -3.60
CA ALA A 42 3.46 11.46 -3.61
C ALA A 42 3.43 12.09 -2.21
N THR A 43 3.12 11.30 -1.17
CA THR A 43 3.21 11.71 0.24
C THR A 43 4.60 11.48 0.86
N ALA A 44 5.63 11.24 0.03
CA ALA A 44 6.97 10.82 0.44
C ALA A 44 6.97 9.53 1.27
N THR A 45 5.98 8.65 1.01
CA THR A 45 5.81 7.37 1.71
C THR A 45 5.90 6.23 0.71
N PRO A 46 7.11 5.74 0.40
CA PRO A 46 7.25 4.50 -0.35
C PRO A 46 6.54 3.36 0.36
N ASN A 47 5.87 2.52 -0.43
CA ASN A 47 5.18 1.32 0.01
C ASN A 47 5.45 0.18 -0.97
N LEU A 48 5.38 -1.04 -0.45
CA LEU A 48 5.57 -2.29 -1.18
C LEU A 48 4.64 -3.34 -0.59
N GLY A 49 3.92 -4.04 -1.46
CA GLY A 49 3.03 -5.13 -1.09
C GLY A 49 3.27 -6.39 -1.89
N VAL A 50 2.92 -7.52 -1.29
CA VAL A 50 2.94 -8.84 -1.92
C VAL A 50 1.56 -9.45 -1.80
N GLU A 51 1.06 -9.98 -2.90
CA GLU A 51 -0.20 -10.71 -2.99
C GLU A 51 0.10 -12.17 -3.36
N VAL A 52 -0.48 -13.12 -2.63
CA VAL A 52 -0.36 -14.55 -2.91
C VAL A 52 -1.75 -15.14 -3.08
N ARG A 53 -1.98 -15.80 -4.23
CA ARG A 53 -3.20 -16.57 -4.45
C ARG A 53 -3.09 -17.91 -3.72
N LEU A 54 -3.97 -18.13 -2.74
CA LEU A 54 -4.02 -19.37 -1.95
C LEU A 54 -4.94 -20.41 -2.58
N ALA A 55 -6.06 -19.98 -3.17
CA ALA A 55 -7.05 -20.82 -3.85
C ALA A 55 -7.77 -20.02 -4.95
N PRO A 56 -8.67 -20.63 -5.76
CA PRO A 56 -9.37 -19.90 -6.82
C PRO A 56 -10.09 -18.62 -6.34
N LYS A 57 -10.54 -18.61 -5.08
CA LYS A 57 -11.25 -17.50 -4.43
C LYS A 57 -10.46 -16.85 -3.29
N TRP A 58 -9.49 -17.56 -2.71
CA TRP A 58 -8.74 -17.04 -1.58
C TRP A 58 -7.44 -16.38 -1.99
N THR A 59 -7.25 -15.16 -1.53
CA THR A 59 -6.02 -14.39 -1.72
C THR A 59 -5.57 -13.81 -0.38
N LEU A 60 -4.27 -13.90 -0.11
CA LEU A 60 -3.62 -13.26 1.03
C LEU A 60 -2.73 -12.13 0.52
N GLU A 61 -2.77 -10.98 1.18
CA GLU A 61 -1.99 -9.81 0.84
C GLU A 61 -1.35 -9.21 2.09
N ALA A 62 -0.14 -8.69 1.94
CA ALA A 62 0.52 -7.89 2.94
C ALA A 62 1.23 -6.71 2.29
N GLU A 63 0.99 -5.50 2.80
CA GLU A 63 1.66 -4.26 2.38
C GLU A 63 2.39 -3.61 3.54
N VAL A 64 3.58 -3.09 3.27
CA VAL A 64 4.37 -2.25 4.18
C VAL A 64 4.62 -0.88 3.57
N GLY A 65 4.58 0.16 4.39
CA GLY A 65 4.90 1.54 3.99
C GLY A 65 5.73 2.25 5.05
N LEU A 66 6.70 3.07 4.62
CA LEU A 66 7.59 3.81 5.51
C LEU A 66 7.79 5.24 5.00
N ASN A 67 7.57 6.23 5.87
CA ASN A 67 8.04 7.59 5.66
C ASN A 67 9.19 7.91 6.63
N PRO A 68 10.45 7.95 6.17
CA PRO A 68 11.60 8.23 7.04
C PRO A 68 11.96 9.72 7.13
N PHE A 69 11.30 10.59 6.36
CA PHE A 69 11.79 11.94 6.13
C PHE A 69 11.54 12.87 7.31
N THR A 70 12.58 13.62 7.69
CA THR A 70 12.48 14.69 8.69
C THR A 70 12.53 16.04 7.98
N ASN A 71 11.59 16.93 8.29
CA ASN A 71 11.68 18.30 7.82
C ASN A 71 12.75 19.01 8.66
N LYS A 72 13.86 19.40 8.02
CA LYS A 72 14.91 20.24 8.62
C LYS A 72 14.78 21.64 8.05
N HIS A 73 14.82 22.64 8.91
CA HIS A 73 14.83 24.05 8.53
C HIS A 73 16.25 24.52 8.19
N ASP A 74 16.35 25.63 7.45
CA ASP A 74 17.64 26.20 7.02
C ASP A 74 18.49 26.70 8.21
N ASP A 75 17.86 27.02 9.35
CA ASP A 75 18.51 27.39 10.61
C ASP A 75 19.05 26.19 11.41
N GLY A 76 18.89 24.97 10.88
CA GLY A 76 19.32 23.74 11.51
C GLY A 76 18.32 23.12 12.50
N SER A 77 17.19 23.78 12.77
CA SER A 77 16.14 23.26 13.63
C SER A 77 15.29 22.20 12.92
N PHE A 78 14.64 21.32 13.69
CA PHE A 78 13.76 20.28 13.16
C PHE A 78 12.30 20.71 13.25
N GLY A 79 11.62 20.71 12.10
CA GLY A 79 10.19 20.99 12.00
C GLY A 79 9.34 19.76 12.31
N LYS A 80 8.02 19.94 12.29
CA LYS A 80 7.07 18.83 12.41
C LYS A 80 7.25 17.87 11.23
N SER A 81 7.42 16.58 11.53
CA SER A 81 7.65 15.52 10.56
C SER A 81 6.56 14.44 10.66
N ILE A 82 6.20 13.84 9.53
CA ILE A 82 5.14 12.83 9.41
C ILE A 82 5.78 11.44 9.21
N LYS A 83 6.78 11.12 10.06
CA LYS A 83 7.35 9.79 10.07
C LYS A 83 6.32 8.80 10.54
N HIS A 84 6.15 7.75 9.77
CA HIS A 84 5.28 6.65 10.15
C HIS A 84 5.71 5.36 9.46
N PHE A 85 5.32 4.27 10.09
CA PHE A 85 5.37 2.93 9.55
C PHE A 85 3.94 2.41 9.46
N ARG A 86 3.62 1.75 8.35
CA ARG A 86 2.32 1.13 8.11
C ARG A 86 2.55 -0.34 7.75
N LEU A 87 1.77 -1.21 8.38
CA LEU A 87 1.62 -2.61 7.99
C LEU A 87 0.14 -2.85 7.71
N HIS A 88 -0.18 -3.46 6.57
CA HIS A 88 -1.54 -3.75 6.15
C HIS A 88 -1.64 -5.22 5.69
N PRO A 89 -2.07 -6.13 6.55
CA PRO A 89 -2.44 -7.49 6.15
C PRO A 89 -3.89 -7.53 5.67
N GLU A 90 -4.18 -8.27 4.60
CA GLU A 90 -5.52 -8.47 4.07
C GLU A 90 -5.73 -9.92 3.59
N VAL A 91 -6.94 -10.44 3.79
CA VAL A 91 -7.39 -11.71 3.21
C VAL A 91 -8.70 -11.47 2.46
N ARG A 92 -8.80 -11.97 1.21
CA ARG A 92 -9.98 -11.82 0.34
C ARG A 92 -10.53 -13.18 -0.10
N TYR A 93 -11.85 -13.22 -0.34
CA TYR A 93 -12.62 -14.34 -0.91
C TYR A 93 -13.23 -13.95 -2.26
#